data_AF-A0A6N4T7D3-F1
#
_entry.id   AF-A0A6N4T7D3-F1
#
_cell.length_a   1.000
_cell.length_b   1.000
_cell.length_c   1.000
_cell.angle_alpha   90.00
_cell.angle_beta   90.00
_cell.angle_gamma   90.00
#
_symmetry.space_group_name_H-M   'P 1'
#
loop_
_entity.id
_entity.type
_entity.pdbx_description
1 polymer ?
#
loop_
_entity_poly.entity_id
_entity_poly.type
_entity_poly.pdbx_seq_one_letter_code
_entity_poly.pdbx_strand_id
1 'polypeptide(L)'
;MPIFTSWGPKDAHSPCTLASGEDPPCFKDGTPEPDCEQLFWRIEAATWEEAMAIYHLRQGWEPYNPGVKAMPCPKCGSLFYPEGSGQCWKCEKRIC
;
A
#
# COMPACT_ATOMS: atom_id res chain seq x y z
N MET A 1 -6.45 10.94 -5.01
CA MET A 1 -6.08 9.58 -4.59
C MET A 1 -4.92 9.65 -3.62
N PRO A 2 -4.93 8.84 -2.55
CA PRO A 2 -3.77 8.65 -1.69
C PRO A 2 -2.51 8.24 -2.46
N ILE A 3 -1.35 8.55 -1.88
CA ILE A 3 -0.04 8.20 -2.43
C ILE A 3 0.64 7.23 -1.47
N PHE A 4 1.25 6.21 -2.05
CA PHE A 4 2.07 5.23 -1.37
C PHE A 4 3.44 5.20 -2.04
N THR A 5 4.50 5.07 -1.25
CA THR A 5 5.88 5.08 -1.72
C THR A 5 6.59 3.83 -1.27
N SER A 6 7.33 3.19 -2.18
CA SER A 6 8.13 2.01 -1.85
C SER A 6 9.61 2.36 -1.75
N TRP A 7 10.23 1.93 -0.67
CA TRP A 7 11.59 2.29 -0.29
C TRP A 7 12.45 1.05 -0.09
N GLY A 8 13.76 1.22 -0.25
CA GLY A 8 14.75 0.19 0.04
C GLY A 8 16.12 0.78 0.34
N PRO A 9 17.08 -0.06 0.75
CA PRO A 9 18.44 0.37 1.02
C PRO A 9 19.08 0.95 -0.24
N LYS A 10 20.09 1.81 -0.02
CA LYS A 10 20.91 2.31 -1.12
C LYS A 10 21.56 1.13 -1.86
N ASP A 11 21.53 1.19 -3.20
CA ASP A 11 22.06 0.16 -4.11
C ASP A 11 21.31 -1.19 -4.10
N ALA A 12 20.15 -1.29 -3.43
CA ALA A 12 19.32 -2.47 -3.51
C ALA A 12 18.69 -2.64 -4.92
N HIS A 13 18.47 -3.89 -5.33
CA HIS A 13 17.79 -4.20 -6.59
C HIS A 13 16.27 -4.21 -6.48
N SER A 14 15.73 -4.21 -5.26
CA SER A 14 14.30 -4.25 -4.97
C SER A 14 14.00 -3.46 -3.69
N PRO A 15 12.83 -2.81 -3.58
CA PRO A 15 12.39 -2.22 -2.32
C PRO A 15 12.13 -3.31 -1.27
N CYS A 16 12.18 -2.94 0.00
CA CYS A 16 11.79 -3.79 1.12
C CYS A 16 10.56 -3.27 1.86
N THR A 17 10.21 -1.99 1.66
CA THR A 17 9.16 -1.30 2.42
C THR A 17 8.18 -0.62 1.48
N LEU A 18 6.89 -0.67 1.83
CA LEU A 18 5.85 0.20 1.28
C LEU A 18 5.30 1.06 2.40
N ALA A 19 5.21 2.37 2.19
CA ALA A 19 4.72 3.35 3.16
C ALA A 19 3.59 4.19 2.57
N SER A 20 2.73 4.72 3.43
CA SER A 20 1.73 5.73 3.05
C SER A 20 2.36 7.12 3.11
N GLY A 21 2.16 7.92 2.06
CA GLY A 21 2.73 9.27 1.96
C GLY A 21 3.82 9.39 0.90
N GLU A 22 4.33 10.62 0.73
CA GLU A 22 5.39 10.98 -0.22
C GLU A 22 6.80 10.77 0.35
N ASP A 23 6.93 10.84 1.68
CA ASP A 23 8.21 10.81 2.39
C ASP A 23 8.60 9.40 2.84
N PRO A 24 9.91 9.13 3.04
CA PRO A 24 10.35 7.86 3.60
C PRO A 24 9.79 7.66 5.02
N PRO A 25 9.55 6.40 5.43
CA PRO A 25 9.16 6.11 6.79
C PRO A 25 10.27 6.54 7.76
N CYS A 26 9.85 7.16 8.86
CA CYS A 26 10.72 7.59 9.94
C CYS A 26 10.33 6.89 11.25
N PHE A 27 11.32 6.67 12.10
CA PHE A 27 11.10 6.28 13.49
C PHE A 27 10.36 7.37 14.27
N LYS A 28 9.92 7.05 15.50
CA LYS A 28 9.15 7.98 16.36
C LYS A 28 9.88 9.27 16.70
N ASP A 29 11.21 9.27 16.65
CA ASP A 29 12.07 10.44 16.88
C ASP A 29 12.30 11.28 15.62
N GLY A 30 11.70 10.90 14.48
CA GLY A 30 11.82 11.57 13.19
C GLY A 30 13.05 11.16 12.39
N THR A 31 13.89 10.24 12.89
CA THR A 31 15.02 9.73 12.11
C THR A 31 14.53 8.81 10.98
N PRO A 32 15.01 8.98 9.73
CA PRO A 32 14.64 8.10 8.62
C PRO A 32 15.05 6.65 8.89
N GLU A 33 14.23 5.70 8.46
CA GLU A 33 14.60 4.28 8.54
C GLU A 33 15.83 4.01 7.63
N PRO A 34 16.90 3.37 8.14
CA PRO A 34 18.14 3.19 7.40
C PRO A 34 17.98 2.29 6.16
N ASP A 35 16.97 1.42 6.16
CA ASP A 35 16.65 0.57 5.01
C ASP A 35 15.72 1.26 3.99
N CYS A 36 15.47 2.56 4.14
CA CYS A 36 14.56 3.34 3.30
C CYS A 36 15.24 4.56 2.65
N GLU A 37 16.47 4.41 2.18
CA GLU A 37 17.26 5.50 1.57
C GLU A 37 16.88 5.82 0.12
N GLN A 38 16.45 4.81 -0.65
CA GLN A 38 16.14 4.94 -2.08
C GLN A 38 14.65 4.76 -2.35
N LEU A 39 14.04 5.74 -3.02
CA LEU A 39 12.68 5.60 -3.56
C LEU A 39 12.71 4.73 -4.83
N PHE A 40 11.96 3.64 -4.83
CA PHE A 40 11.79 2.79 -6.01
C PHE A 40 10.56 3.20 -6.81
N TRP A 41 9.43 3.36 -6.11
CA TRP A 41 8.14 3.58 -6.75
C TRP A 41 7.27 4.55 -5.96
N ARG A 42 6.62 5.44 -6.71
CA ARG A 42 5.45 6.19 -6.26
C ARG A 42 4.20 5.55 -6.85
N ILE A 43 3.24 5.21 -6.01
CA ILE A 43 2.02 4.46 -6.34
C ILE A 43 0.83 5.31 -5.91
N GLU A 44 0.00 5.70 -6.88
CA GLU A 44 -1.29 6.32 -6.61
C GLU A 44 -2.36 5.22 -6.56
N ALA A 45 -3.03 5.09 -5.42
CA ALA A 45 -4.03 4.05 -5.21
C ALA A 45 -5.12 4.56 -4.26
N ALA A 46 -6.34 4.08 -4.45
CA ALA A 46 -7.47 4.45 -3.61
C ALA A 46 -7.39 3.81 -2.22
N THR A 47 -6.79 2.62 -2.10
CA THR A 47 -6.67 1.88 -0.84
C THR A 47 -5.30 1.27 -0.63
N TRP A 48 -5.02 0.89 0.61
CA TRP A 48 -3.80 0.14 0.96
C TRP A 48 -3.71 -1.20 0.23
N GLU A 49 -4.80 -1.96 0.10
CA GLU A 49 -4.78 -3.25 -0.60
C GLU A 49 -4.47 -3.09 -2.09
N GLU A 50 -4.95 -2.02 -2.71
CA GLU A 50 -4.61 -1.71 -4.10
C GLU A 50 -3.13 -1.34 -4.23
N ALA A 51 -2.61 -0.52 -3.33
CA ALA A 51 -1.18 -0.19 -3.29
C ALA A 51 -0.31 -1.44 -3.09
N MET A 52 -0.69 -2.34 -2.19
CA MET A 52 -0.02 -3.62 -1.96
C MET A 52 -0.11 -4.55 -3.16
N ALA A 53 -1.24 -4.60 -3.85
CA ALA A 53 -1.38 -5.40 -5.08
C ALA A 53 -0.43 -4.91 -6.18
N ILE A 54 -0.32 -3.59 -6.37
CA ILE A 54 0.63 -2.98 -7.31
C ILE A 54 2.07 -3.26 -6.88
N TYR A 55 2.37 -3.14 -5.59
CA TYR A 55 3.69 -3.42 -5.02
C TYR A 55 4.11 -4.88 -5.26
N HIS A 56 3.25 -5.85 -4.96
CA HIS A 56 3.49 -7.27 -5.23
C HIS A 56 3.73 -7.56 -6.71
N LEU A 57 2.92 -6.97 -7.59
CA LEU A 57 3.06 -7.11 -9.04
C LEU A 57 4.45 -6.61 -9.50
N ARG A 58 4.89 -5.44 -9.01
CA ARG A 58 6.19 -4.85 -9.39
C ARG A 58 7.38 -5.61 -8.83
N GLN A 59 7.22 -6.26 -7.67
CA GLN A 59 8.23 -7.14 -7.09
C GLN A 59 8.33 -8.50 -7.82
N GLY A 60 7.36 -8.84 -8.68
CA GLY A 60 7.26 -10.18 -9.27
C GLY A 60 6.88 -11.25 -8.25
N TRP A 61 6.22 -10.85 -7.16
CA TRP A 61 5.73 -11.76 -6.12
C TRP A 61 4.37 -12.35 -6.50
N GLU A 62 3.91 -13.33 -5.72
CA GLU A 62 2.54 -13.80 -5.81
C GLU A 62 1.54 -12.66 -5.55
N PRO A 63 0.34 -12.71 -6.16
CA PRO A 63 -0.68 -11.69 -5.96
C PRO A 63 -0.94 -11.41 -4.49
N TYR A 64 -1.02 -10.13 -4.14
CA TYR A 64 -1.27 -9.73 -2.75
C TYR A 64 -2.58 -10.32 -2.25
N ASN A 65 -2.50 -11.02 -1.12
CA ASN A 65 -3.66 -11.53 -0.41
C ASN A 65 -3.66 -10.93 1.01
N PRO A 66 -4.61 -10.03 1.34
CA PRO A 66 -4.66 -9.37 2.65
C PRO A 66 -5.05 -10.32 3.81
N GLY A 67 -5.29 -11.62 3.54
CA GLY A 67 -5.57 -12.63 4.57
C GLY A 67 -6.94 -12.51 5.23
N VAL A 68 -7.77 -11.58 4.75
CA VAL A 68 -9.13 -11.31 5.25
C VAL A 68 -10.16 -11.52 4.14
N LYS A 69 -11.40 -11.77 4.54
CA LYS A 69 -12.49 -12.08 3.60
C LYS A 69 -12.89 -10.84 2.79
N ALA A 70 -12.91 -10.98 1.46
CA ALA A 70 -13.50 -9.97 0.58
C ALA A 70 -15.03 -9.96 0.69
N MET A 71 -15.62 -8.77 0.66
CA MET A 71 -17.07 -8.56 0.67
C MET A 71 -17.49 -7.56 -0.41
N PRO A 72 -18.74 -7.63 -0.91
CA PRO A 72 -19.25 -6.63 -1.83
C PRO A 72 -19.57 -5.31 -1.10
N CYS A 73 -19.14 -4.19 -1.67
CA CYS A 73 -19.44 -2.85 -1.18
C CYS A 73 -20.96 -2.58 -1.25
N PRO A 74 -21.62 -2.18 -0.15
CA PRO A 74 -23.07 -1.92 -0.14
C PRO A 74 -23.49 -0.73 -1.03
N LYS A 75 -22.57 0.13 -1.46
CA LYS A 75 -22.89 1.29 -2.31
C LYS A 75 -22.74 1.02 -3.81
N CYS A 76 -21.71 0.27 -4.22
CA CYS A 76 -21.36 0.11 -5.63
C CYS A 76 -21.16 -1.34 -6.07
N GLY A 77 -21.28 -2.31 -5.17
CA GLY A 77 -21.11 -3.74 -5.44
C GLY A 77 -19.68 -4.21 -5.68
N SER A 78 -18.71 -3.29 -5.78
CA SER A 78 -17.29 -3.67 -5.96
C SER A 78 -16.74 -4.36 -4.71
N LEU A 79 -15.81 -5.30 -4.90
CA LEU A 79 -15.19 -5.99 -3.77
C LEU A 79 -14.36 -5.00 -2.93
N PHE A 80 -14.43 -5.18 -1.62
CA PHE A 80 -13.60 -4.49 -0.63
C PHE A 80 -13.28 -5.42 0.54
N TYR A 81 -12.32 -5.03 1.37
CA TYR A 81 -11.85 -5.82 2.50
C TYR A 81 -12.19 -5.09 3.81
N PRO A 82 -13.31 -5.43 4.48
CA PRO A 82 -13.79 -4.72 5.66
C PRO A 82 -12.82 -4.79 6.84
N GLU A 83 -12.21 -5.96 7.05
CA GLU A 83 -11.21 -6.20 8.10
C GLU A 83 -9.79 -5.77 7.68
N GLY A 84 -9.61 -5.35 6.42
CA GLY A 84 -8.39 -4.72 5.91
C GLY A 84 -8.46 -3.20 6.06
N SER A 85 -8.32 -2.46 4.96
CA SER A 85 -8.48 -1.00 4.95
C SER A 85 -9.89 -0.54 5.31
N GLY A 86 -10.90 -1.41 5.16
CA GLY A 86 -12.31 -1.03 5.27
C GLY A 86 -12.76 -0.06 4.17
N GLN A 87 -11.94 0.15 3.14
CA GLN A 87 -12.18 1.11 2.07
C GLN A 87 -12.53 0.40 0.77
N CYS A 88 -13.56 0.90 0.09
CA CYS A 88 -13.87 0.47 -1.27
C CYS A 88 -13.05 1.28 -2.27
N TRP A 89 -12.22 0.62 -3.09
CA TRP A 89 -11.38 1.26 -4.12
C TRP A 89 -12.16 2.16 -5.08
N LYS A 90 -13.40 1.78 -5.40
CA LYS A 90 -14.25 2.54 -6.33
C LYS A 90 -14.96 3.74 -5.68
N CYS A 91 -15.25 3.66 -4.38
CA CYS A 91 -16.00 4.70 -3.67
C CYS A 91 -15.15 5.58 -2.75
N GLU A 92 -13.91 5.18 -2.46
CA GLU A 92 -12.96 5.82 -1.56
C GLU A 92 -13.51 6.11 -0.15
N LYS A 93 -14.58 5.41 0.27
CA LYS A 93 -15.24 5.61 1.57
C LYS A 93 -14.98 4.42 2.49
N ARG A 94 -14.71 4.71 3.78
CA ARG A 94 -14.84 3.71 4.84
C ARG A 94 -16.31 3.30 4.95
N ILE A 95 -16.54 2.01 4.93
CA ILE A 95 -17.87 1.42 5.08
C ILE A 95 -17.88 0.80 6.47
N CYS A 96 -18.38 1.56 7.45
CA CYS A 96 -18.52 1.14 8.84
C CYS A 96 -19.46 -0.06 8.98
#